data_AF-A0A9E3QY26-F1
#
_entry.id   AF-A0A9E3QY26-F1
#
_cell.length_a   1.000
_cell.length_b   1.000
_cell.length_c   1.000
_cell.angle_alpha   90.00
_cell.angle_beta   90.00
_cell.angle_gamma   90.00
#
_symmetry.space_group_name_H-M   'P 1'
#
loop_
_entity.id
_entity.type
_entity.pdbx_description
1 polymer ?
#
loop_
_entity_poly.entity_id
_entity_poly.type
_entity_poly.pdbx_seq_one_letter_code
_entity_poly.pdbx_strand_id
1 'polypeptide(L)'
;MVGIPLGLAWANAFEWVFHKYILHERGQDKRSFWSFHWHEHHRESRKHAFEDPCYRRSVFSWSPQGKEAAALAAGAVAVAPLFPVAPFFVGTLWWSALHYYRVHKRSHLDPEWAKANLPWHYDHHMGKDQNANWCVTHPWFDYVMGTRKRYDYDEKLKATEQLAPEAGGVLGRARRYLGNVVTQVAQPI
;
A
#
# COMPACT_ATOMS: atom_id res chain seq x y z
N MET A 1 -13.34 15.64 -16.87
CA MET A 1 -13.68 14.81 -15.68
C MET A 1 -13.18 13.37 -15.77
N VAL A 2 -13.09 12.75 -16.97
CA VAL A 2 -12.53 11.37 -17.15
C VAL A 2 -11.12 11.16 -16.57
N GLY A 3 -10.33 12.23 -16.41
CA GLY A 3 -9.01 12.18 -15.78
C GLY A 3 -9.02 11.67 -14.33
N ILE A 4 -10.11 11.83 -13.59
CA ILE A 4 -10.22 11.34 -12.20
C ILE A 4 -10.26 9.80 -12.15
N PRO A 5 -11.25 9.11 -12.76
CA PRO A 5 -11.27 7.65 -12.73
C PRO A 5 -10.03 7.03 -13.39
N LEU A 6 -9.51 7.64 -14.47
CA LEU A 6 -8.27 7.18 -15.09
C LEU A 6 -7.05 7.36 -14.16
N GLY A 7 -6.99 8.48 -13.43
CA GLY A 7 -5.93 8.75 -12.47
C GLY A 7 -5.93 7.76 -11.31
N LEU A 8 -7.11 7.44 -10.76
CA LEU A 8 -7.25 6.44 -9.70
C LEU A 8 -6.84 5.04 -10.17
N ALA A 9 -7.32 4.62 -11.35
CA ALA A 9 -6.96 3.33 -11.93
C ALA A 9 -5.45 3.25 -12.20
N TRP A 10 -4.87 4.29 -12.78
CA TRP A 10 -3.43 4.39 -13.03
C TRP A 10 -2.62 4.35 -11.74
N ALA A 11 -3.01 5.10 -10.71
CA ALA A 11 -2.28 5.16 -9.45
C ALA A 11 -2.21 3.78 -8.78
N ASN A 12 -3.31 3.02 -8.76
CA ASN A 12 -3.31 1.68 -8.18
C ASN A 12 -2.58 0.65 -9.05
N ALA A 13 -2.63 0.78 -10.37
CA ALA A 13 -1.81 -0.01 -11.29
C ALA A 13 -0.31 0.23 -11.06
N PHE A 14 0.06 1.50 -10.95
CA PHE A 14 1.43 1.91 -10.71
C PHE A 14 1.92 1.42 -9.34
N GLU A 15 1.09 1.52 -8.31
CA GLU A 15 1.37 0.96 -6.99
C GLU A 15 1.70 -0.53 -7.08
N TRP A 16 0.87 -1.32 -7.76
CA TRP A 16 1.13 -2.76 -7.97
C TRP A 16 2.47 -3.01 -8.67
N VAL A 17 2.72 -2.33 -9.79
CA VAL A 17 3.95 -2.50 -10.60
C VAL A 17 5.18 -2.08 -9.81
N PHE A 18 5.15 -0.90 -9.20
CA PHE A 18 6.28 -0.33 -8.48
C PHE A 18 6.60 -1.14 -7.24
N HIS A 19 5.58 -1.55 -6.48
CA HIS A 19 5.78 -2.33 -5.28
C HIS A 19 6.40 -3.70 -5.59
N LYS A 20 5.87 -4.41 -6.59
CA LYS A 20 6.41 -5.70 -7.02
C LYS A 20 7.83 -5.59 -7.58
N TYR A 21 8.01 -4.83 -8.66
CA TYR A 21 9.26 -4.89 -9.44
C TYR A 21 10.38 -4.03 -8.84
N ILE A 22 10.04 -2.89 -8.22
CA ILE A 22 11.03 -1.94 -7.72
C ILE A 22 11.29 -2.13 -6.23
N LEU A 23 10.24 -2.19 -5.42
CA LEU A 23 10.38 -2.25 -3.97
C LEU A 23 10.67 -3.68 -3.46
N HIS A 24 10.13 -4.72 -4.10
CA HIS A 24 10.40 -6.13 -3.74
C HIS A 24 11.50 -6.74 -4.58
N GLU A 25 11.27 -7.05 -5.86
CA GLU A 25 12.24 -7.79 -6.69
C GLU A 25 13.61 -7.10 -6.69
N ARG A 26 13.64 -5.79 -6.99
CA ARG A 26 14.88 -5.01 -6.92
C ARG A 26 15.28 -4.62 -5.49
N GLY A 27 14.35 -4.53 -4.53
CA GLY A 27 14.66 -4.20 -3.14
C GLY A 27 15.26 -5.37 -2.33
N GLN A 28 15.11 -6.60 -2.80
CA GLN A 28 15.76 -7.75 -2.18
C GLN A 28 17.29 -7.73 -2.33
N ASP A 29 17.82 -7.05 -3.36
CA ASP A 29 19.25 -6.77 -3.46
C ASP A 29 19.66 -5.65 -2.49
N LYS A 30 20.50 -5.98 -1.50
CA LYS A 30 21.02 -5.05 -0.48
C LYS A 30 21.82 -3.87 -1.06
N ARG A 31 22.31 -3.97 -2.29
CA ARG A 31 23.04 -2.89 -2.97
C ARG A 31 22.10 -1.88 -3.64
N SER A 32 20.82 -2.24 -3.81
CA SER A 32 19.83 -1.37 -4.41
C SER A 32 19.47 -0.21 -3.49
N PHE A 33 19.23 0.97 -4.07
CA PHE A 33 18.63 2.10 -3.36
C PHE A 33 17.31 1.71 -2.68
N TRP A 34 16.52 0.84 -3.32
CA TRP A 34 15.21 0.39 -2.86
C TRP A 34 15.28 -0.68 -1.75
N SER A 35 16.48 -1.08 -1.33
CA SER A 35 16.67 -2.14 -0.34
C SER A 35 16.08 -1.85 1.03
N PHE A 36 15.84 -0.58 1.34
CA PHE A 36 15.16 -0.16 2.56
C PHE A 36 13.77 -0.77 2.70
N HIS A 37 13.08 -1.03 1.60
CA HIS A 37 11.72 -1.53 1.65
C HIS A 37 11.69 -2.99 2.15
N TRP A 38 12.54 -3.86 1.60
CA TRP A 38 12.61 -5.26 2.04
C TRP A 38 13.41 -5.44 3.35
N HIS A 39 14.63 -4.90 3.39
CA HIS A 39 15.56 -5.21 4.48
C HIS A 39 15.32 -4.41 5.74
N GLU A 40 14.63 -3.26 5.67
CA GLU A 40 14.30 -2.45 6.85
C GLU A 40 12.79 -2.50 7.11
N HIS A 41 11.97 -1.97 6.22
CA HIS A 41 10.53 -1.79 6.43
C HIS A 41 9.77 -3.12 6.62
N HIS A 42 9.93 -4.09 5.71
CA HIS A 42 9.33 -5.43 5.88
C HIS A 42 9.85 -6.15 7.12
N ARG A 43 11.16 -6.08 7.36
CA ARG A 43 11.81 -6.74 8.50
C ARG A 43 11.29 -6.21 9.83
N GLU A 44 11.30 -4.89 10.02
CA GLU A 44 10.82 -4.26 11.26
C GLU A 44 9.32 -4.49 11.42
N SER A 45 8.52 -4.33 10.37
CA SER A 45 7.08 -4.62 10.41
C SER A 45 6.80 -6.05 10.90
N ARG A 46 7.46 -7.08 10.36
CA ARG A 46 7.25 -8.45 10.83
C ARG A 46 7.70 -8.66 12.28
N LYS A 47 8.82 -8.06 12.66
CA LYS A 47 9.39 -8.19 14.01
C LYS A 47 8.50 -7.52 15.07
N HIS A 48 7.80 -6.46 14.70
CA HIS A 48 7.01 -5.62 15.59
C HIS A 48 5.50 -5.75 15.34
N ALA A 49 5.03 -6.95 14.95
CA ALA A 49 3.61 -7.26 14.80
C ALA A 49 2.85 -6.25 13.89
N PHE A 50 3.48 -5.92 12.76
CA PHE A 50 3.08 -4.95 11.73
C PHE A 50 3.41 -3.48 12.04
N GLU A 51 3.80 -3.13 13.26
CA GLU A 51 4.30 -1.78 13.54
C GLU A 51 5.64 -1.54 12.85
N ASP A 52 5.83 -0.37 12.24
CA ASP A 52 7.15 0.07 11.77
C ASP A 52 7.58 1.35 12.51
N PRO A 53 8.54 1.24 13.45
CA PRO A 53 9.04 2.38 14.22
C PRO A 53 9.62 3.50 13.35
N CYS A 54 9.96 3.23 12.08
CA CYS A 54 10.49 4.26 11.20
C CYS A 54 9.54 5.46 11.06
N TYR A 55 8.23 5.22 11.08
CA TYR A 55 7.19 6.24 10.90
C TYR A 55 7.02 7.21 12.08
N ARG A 56 7.63 6.89 13.23
CA ARG A 56 7.70 7.80 14.40
C ARG A 56 8.83 8.82 14.27
N ARG A 57 9.73 8.65 13.29
CA ARG A 57 10.86 9.57 13.05
C ARG A 57 10.44 10.73 12.15
N SER A 58 11.34 11.71 12.02
CA SER A 58 11.19 12.78 11.05
C SER A 58 11.23 12.23 9.62
N VAL A 59 10.35 12.74 8.75
CA VAL A 59 10.36 12.43 7.31
C VAL A 59 11.64 12.88 6.61
N PHE A 60 12.38 13.82 7.20
CA PHE A 60 13.66 14.29 6.66
C PHE A 60 14.86 13.44 7.11
N SER A 61 14.64 12.42 7.92
CA SER A 61 15.70 11.48 8.29
C SER A 61 16.02 10.53 7.14
N TRP A 62 17.28 10.05 7.07
CA TRP A 62 17.67 9.00 6.12
C TRP A 62 17.15 7.63 6.56
N SER A 63 15.84 7.45 6.47
CA SER A 63 15.08 6.28 6.91
C SER A 63 14.18 5.75 5.79
N PRO A 64 13.58 4.55 5.93
CA PRO A 64 12.56 4.06 5.01
C PRO A 64 11.45 5.08 4.72
N GLN A 65 10.88 5.70 5.76
CA GLN A 65 9.88 6.76 5.63
C GLN A 65 10.37 7.96 4.80
N GLY A 66 11.59 8.43 5.04
CA GLY A 66 12.14 9.57 4.29
C GLY A 66 12.41 9.25 2.83
N LYS A 67 12.92 8.05 2.55
CA LYS A 67 13.15 7.57 1.16
C LYS A 67 11.83 7.34 0.42
N GLU A 68 10.81 6.83 1.09
CA GLU A 68 9.45 6.71 0.56
C GLU A 68 8.88 8.08 0.20
N ALA A 69 8.92 9.05 1.13
CA ALA A 69 8.44 10.40 0.89
C ALA A 69 9.19 11.09 -0.26
N ALA A 70 10.52 10.92 -0.34
CA ALA A 70 11.34 11.44 -1.43
C ALA A 70 10.97 10.81 -2.79
N ALA A 71 10.72 9.49 -2.83
CA ALA A 71 10.30 8.80 -4.05
C ALA A 71 8.92 9.27 -4.54
N LEU A 72 7.96 9.44 -3.62
CA LEU A 72 6.63 9.97 -3.94
C LEU A 72 6.69 11.42 -4.44
N ALA A 73 7.51 12.27 -3.79
CA ALA A 73 7.74 13.64 -4.25
C ALA A 73 8.37 13.68 -5.64
N ALA A 74 9.37 12.84 -5.90
CA ALA A 74 10.00 12.73 -7.22
C ALA A 74 8.99 12.29 -8.30
N GLY A 75 8.12 11.31 -7.99
CA GLY A 75 7.04 10.89 -8.88
C GLY A 75 6.03 12.00 -9.17
N ALA A 76 5.64 12.76 -8.14
CA ALA A 76 4.73 13.90 -8.29
C ALA A 76 5.32 15.00 -9.20
N VAL A 77 6.61 15.30 -9.06
CA VAL A 77 7.33 16.25 -9.93
C VAL A 77 7.42 15.71 -11.36
N ALA A 78 7.69 14.42 -11.55
CA ALA A 78 7.83 13.81 -12.87
C ALA A 78 6.55 13.93 -13.73
N VAL A 79 5.36 13.89 -13.11
CA VAL A 79 4.08 14.04 -13.83
C VAL A 79 3.61 15.49 -13.95
N ALA A 80 4.26 16.44 -13.28
CA ALA A 80 3.86 17.85 -13.27
C ALA A 80 3.79 18.50 -14.68
N PRO A 81 4.69 18.21 -15.64
CA PRO A 81 4.60 18.76 -16.99
C PRO A 81 3.30 18.42 -17.73
N LEU A 82 2.58 17.37 -17.33
CA LEU A 82 1.30 17.00 -17.93
C LEU A 82 0.12 17.82 -17.40
N PHE A 83 0.30 18.60 -16.33
CA PHE A 83 -0.78 19.33 -15.67
C PHE A 83 -1.54 20.30 -16.59
N PRO A 84 -0.90 21.09 -17.48
CA PRO A 84 -1.62 22.00 -18.38
C PRO A 84 -2.56 21.29 -19.37
N VAL A 85 -2.29 20.02 -19.69
CA VAL A 85 -3.06 19.23 -20.68
C VAL A 85 -4.06 18.29 -20.00
N ALA A 86 -3.70 17.72 -18.85
CA ALA A 86 -4.50 16.73 -18.15
C ALA A 86 -4.61 17.04 -16.64
N PRO A 87 -5.15 18.21 -16.24
CA PRO A 87 -5.09 18.69 -14.86
C PRO A 87 -5.81 17.77 -13.88
N PHE A 88 -6.96 17.21 -14.27
CA PHE A 88 -7.70 16.26 -13.43
C PHE A 88 -6.98 14.93 -13.25
N PHE A 89 -6.24 14.47 -14.26
CA PHE A 89 -5.44 13.24 -14.14
C PHE A 89 -4.26 13.47 -13.20
N VAL A 90 -3.46 14.51 -13.47
CA VAL A 90 -2.28 14.84 -12.64
C VAL A 90 -2.68 15.17 -11.19
N GLY A 91 -3.73 15.97 -10.99
CA GLY A 91 -4.25 16.27 -9.65
C GLY A 91 -4.70 15.02 -8.90
N THR A 92 -5.28 14.03 -9.61
CA THR A 92 -5.64 12.74 -9.00
C THR A 92 -4.40 11.92 -8.64
N LEU A 93 -3.34 11.95 -9.45
CA LEU A 93 -2.09 11.27 -9.10
C LEU A 93 -1.41 11.88 -7.88
N TRP A 94 -1.37 13.21 -7.78
CA TRP A 94 -0.85 13.90 -6.60
C TRP A 94 -1.67 13.59 -5.34
N TRP A 95 -2.99 13.61 -5.45
CA TRP A 95 -3.86 13.20 -4.36
C TRP A 95 -3.61 11.74 -3.96
N SER A 96 -3.46 10.84 -4.94
CA SER A 96 -3.21 9.41 -4.69
C SER A 96 -1.85 9.18 -4.02
N ALA A 97 -0.81 9.91 -4.40
CA ALA A 97 0.50 9.84 -3.75
C ALA A 97 0.46 10.30 -2.29
N LEU A 98 -0.24 11.41 -2.01
CA LEU A 98 -0.45 11.88 -0.65
C LEU A 98 -1.29 10.88 0.15
N HIS A 99 -2.36 10.35 -0.45
CA HIS A 99 -3.23 9.36 0.18
C HIS A 99 -2.46 8.09 0.53
N TYR A 100 -1.68 7.55 -0.41
CA TYR A 100 -0.79 6.40 -0.22
C TYR A 100 0.09 6.61 1.01
N TYR A 101 0.87 7.70 1.06
CA TYR A 101 1.77 7.94 2.19
C TYR A 101 1.03 8.01 3.52
N ARG A 102 -0.14 8.65 3.55
CA ARG A 102 -0.96 8.78 4.76
C ARG A 102 -1.46 7.44 5.26
N VAL A 103 -2.10 6.64 4.40
CA VAL A 103 -2.70 5.37 4.81
C VAL A 103 -1.64 4.32 5.10
N HIS A 104 -0.53 4.35 4.36
CA HIS A 104 0.62 3.48 4.60
C HIS A 104 1.29 3.79 5.94
N LYS A 105 1.59 5.07 6.21
CA LYS A 105 2.11 5.49 7.51
C LYS A 105 1.16 5.11 8.64
N ARG A 106 -0.14 5.37 8.49
CA ARG A 106 -1.14 5.06 9.51
C ARG A 106 -1.20 3.56 9.77
N SER A 107 -1.19 2.72 8.73
CA SER A 107 -1.31 1.28 8.90
C SER A 107 -0.19 0.70 9.76
N HIS A 108 1.02 1.25 9.64
CA HIS A 108 2.16 0.84 10.45
C HIS A 108 2.26 1.52 11.81
N LEU A 109 1.44 2.54 12.10
CA LEU A 109 1.32 3.13 13.43
C LEU A 109 0.12 2.59 14.22
N ASP A 110 -0.87 2.04 13.51
CA ASP A 110 -2.09 1.45 14.05
C ASP A 110 -2.41 0.13 13.33
N PRO A 111 -1.79 -0.99 13.76
CA PRO A 111 -1.99 -2.29 13.14
C PRO A 111 -3.44 -2.80 13.20
N GLU A 112 -4.21 -2.44 14.22
CA GLU A 112 -5.61 -2.86 14.32
C GLU A 112 -6.47 -2.11 13.30
N TRP A 113 -6.23 -0.82 13.11
CA TRP A 113 -6.83 -0.08 12.01
C TRP A 113 -6.42 -0.68 10.65
N ALA A 114 -5.17 -1.07 10.48
CA ALA A 114 -4.70 -1.69 9.24
C ALA A 114 -5.42 -3.01 8.94
N LYS A 115 -5.55 -3.91 9.92
CA LYS A 115 -6.28 -5.17 9.75
C LYS A 115 -7.72 -4.95 9.31
N ALA A 116 -8.40 -3.96 9.89
CA ALA A 116 -9.79 -3.66 9.55
C ALA A 116 -9.93 -3.00 8.16
N ASN A 117 -9.05 -2.04 7.84
CA ASN A 117 -9.26 -1.12 6.71
C ASN A 117 -8.38 -1.42 5.50
N LEU A 118 -7.18 -1.95 5.72
CA LEU A 118 -6.21 -2.38 4.72
C LEU A 118 -5.76 -3.85 4.94
N PRO A 119 -6.69 -4.82 5.08
CA PRO A 119 -6.31 -6.20 5.39
C PRO A 119 -5.35 -6.80 4.36
N TRP A 120 -5.43 -6.37 3.10
CA TRP A 120 -4.49 -6.79 2.05
C TRP A 120 -3.06 -6.32 2.30
N HIS A 121 -2.86 -5.11 2.83
CA HIS A 121 -1.54 -4.60 3.19
C HIS A 121 -1.02 -5.29 4.45
N TYR A 122 -1.91 -5.58 5.41
CA TYR A 122 -1.55 -6.43 6.55
C TYR A 122 -1.08 -7.82 6.10
N ASP A 123 -1.86 -8.45 5.20
CA ASP A 123 -1.53 -9.74 4.60
C ASP A 123 -0.20 -9.71 3.85
N HIS A 124 0.12 -8.61 3.16
CA HIS A 124 1.38 -8.43 2.45
C HIS A 124 2.62 -8.58 3.37
N HIS A 125 2.57 -7.95 4.54
CA HIS A 125 3.67 -8.02 5.50
C HIS A 125 3.66 -9.31 6.32
N MET A 126 2.50 -9.66 6.85
CA MET A 126 2.36 -10.67 7.91
C MET A 126 2.01 -12.05 7.38
N GLY A 127 1.54 -12.14 6.13
CA GLY A 127 1.22 -13.39 5.46
C GLY A 127 2.43 -14.32 5.30
N LYS A 128 2.12 -15.57 4.93
CA LYS A 128 3.14 -16.59 4.60
C LYS A 128 3.92 -16.22 3.35
N ASP A 129 3.24 -15.68 2.34
CA ASP A 129 3.84 -15.24 1.09
C ASP A 129 3.87 -13.71 1.02
N GLN A 130 5.07 -13.14 1.13
CA GLN A 130 5.27 -11.70 1.00
C GLN A 130 5.39 -11.23 -0.45
N ASN A 131 5.42 -12.16 -1.42
CA ASN A 131 5.41 -11.85 -2.85
C ASN A 131 3.98 -11.86 -3.43
N ALA A 132 3.03 -11.32 -2.65
CA ALA A 132 1.61 -11.22 -2.96
C ALA A 132 1.02 -9.97 -2.29
N ASN A 133 -0.18 -9.53 -2.68
CA ASN A 133 -0.86 -8.35 -2.13
C ASN A 133 -0.05 -7.05 -2.28
N TRP A 134 0.29 -6.67 -3.51
CA TRP A 134 1.18 -5.57 -3.83
C TRP A 134 0.57 -4.18 -3.66
N CYS A 135 -0.74 -4.04 -3.68
CA CYS A 135 -1.34 -2.73 -3.48
C CYS A 135 -1.50 -2.43 -1.99
N VAL A 136 -1.22 -1.20 -1.57
CA VAL A 136 -1.41 -0.67 -0.21
C VAL A 136 -2.74 0.06 -0.09
N THR A 137 -3.08 0.98 -0.99
CA THR A 137 -4.29 1.82 -0.89
C THR A 137 -5.57 1.05 -1.14
N HIS A 138 -5.62 0.27 -2.22
CA HIS A 138 -6.75 -0.56 -2.62
C HIS A 138 -6.24 -1.82 -3.33
N PRO A 139 -6.86 -3.00 -3.15
CA PRO A 139 -6.37 -4.23 -3.77
C PRO A 139 -6.87 -4.42 -5.22
N TRP A 140 -7.18 -3.35 -5.97
CA TRP A 140 -7.82 -3.53 -7.29
C TRP A 140 -6.91 -4.27 -8.25
N PHE A 141 -5.66 -3.83 -8.38
CA PHE A 141 -4.71 -4.50 -9.26
C PHE A 141 -4.21 -5.82 -8.70
N ASP A 142 -4.29 -6.05 -7.38
CA ASP A 142 -4.11 -7.40 -6.84
C ASP A 142 -5.19 -8.37 -7.30
N TYR A 143 -6.43 -7.92 -7.44
CA TYR A 143 -7.48 -8.75 -8.01
C TYR A 143 -7.33 -8.92 -9.52
N VAL A 144 -7.04 -7.84 -10.26
CA VAL A 144 -6.85 -7.88 -11.71
C VAL A 144 -5.70 -8.83 -12.09
N MET A 145 -4.61 -8.78 -11.35
CA MET A 145 -3.40 -9.58 -11.61
C MET A 145 -3.39 -10.93 -10.89
N GLY A 146 -4.43 -11.26 -10.10
CA GLY A 146 -4.53 -12.53 -9.38
C GLY A 146 -3.51 -12.70 -8.25
N THR A 147 -3.02 -11.62 -7.66
CA THR A 147 -2.01 -11.62 -6.58
C THR A 147 -2.59 -11.41 -5.18
N ARG A 148 -3.92 -11.26 -5.03
CA ARG A 148 -4.57 -11.17 -3.71
C ARG A 148 -4.56 -12.53 -3.00
N LYS A 149 -3.87 -12.64 -1.85
CA LYS A 149 -3.87 -13.79 -0.92
C LYS A 149 -4.27 -13.39 0.49
N ARG A 150 -5.25 -14.07 1.08
CA ARG A 150 -5.80 -13.73 2.40
C ARG A 150 -5.30 -14.67 3.49
N TYR A 151 -5.16 -14.15 4.70
CA TYR A 151 -4.68 -14.94 5.83
C TYR A 151 -5.56 -14.77 7.07
N ASP A 152 -5.72 -15.86 7.81
CA ASP A 152 -6.14 -15.86 9.20
C ASP A 152 -4.90 -15.93 10.10
N TYR A 153 -4.98 -15.31 11.28
CA TYR A 153 -3.88 -15.22 12.23
C TYR A 153 -4.33 -15.78 13.58
N ASP A 154 -3.55 -16.69 14.15
CA ASP A 154 -3.77 -17.15 15.53
C ASP A 154 -3.25 -16.13 16.57
N GLU A 155 -3.42 -16.43 17.86
CA GLU A 155 -2.94 -15.59 18.96
C GLU A 155 -1.43 -15.34 18.95
N LYS A 156 -0.66 -16.18 18.24
CA LYS A 156 0.80 -16.06 18.07
C LYS A 156 1.17 -15.40 16.73
N LEU A 157 0.21 -14.80 16.03
CA LEU A 157 0.34 -14.19 14.70
C LEU A 157 0.81 -15.16 13.60
N LYS A 158 0.57 -16.47 13.77
CA LYS A 158 0.88 -17.46 12.75
C LYS A 158 -0.19 -17.42 11.65
N ALA A 159 0.25 -17.08 10.44
CA ALA A 159 -0.64 -16.96 9.28
C ALA A 159 -1.07 -18.32 8.71
N THR A 160 -2.36 -18.44 8.37
CA THR A 160 -2.95 -19.56 7.61
C THR A 160 -3.69 -19.00 6.41
N GLU A 161 -3.36 -19.46 5.20
CA GLU A 161 -3.96 -18.92 3.99
C GLU A 161 -5.43 -19.36 3.88
N GLN A 162 -6.31 -18.41 3.60
CA GLN A 162 -7.71 -18.71 3.27
C GLN A 162 -7.79 -19.17 1.82
N LEU A 163 -8.01 -20.47 1.60
CA LEU A 163 -8.14 -21.06 0.27
C LEU A 163 -9.54 -20.90 -0.34
N ALA A 164 -10.54 -20.55 0.48
CA ALA A 164 -11.92 -20.39 0.05
C ALA A 164 -12.21 -18.96 -0.45
N PRO A 165 -13.04 -18.78 -1.49
CA PRO A 165 -13.51 -17.47 -1.90
C PRO A 165 -14.33 -16.79 -0.79
N GLU A 166 -14.35 -15.45 -0.75
CA GLU A 166 -15.06 -14.70 0.31
C GLU A 166 -16.51 -15.15 0.51
N ALA A 167 -16.85 -15.40 1.77
CA ALA A 167 -18.24 -15.49 2.20
C ALA A 167 -18.99 -14.18 1.88
N GLY A 168 -20.18 -14.30 1.28
CA GLY A 168 -21.02 -13.16 0.87
C GLY A 168 -20.94 -12.77 -0.61
N GLY A 169 -20.16 -13.48 -1.42
CA GLY A 169 -20.12 -13.28 -2.87
C GLY A 169 -19.66 -11.88 -3.30
N VAL A 170 -20.05 -11.45 -4.50
CA VAL A 170 -19.66 -10.14 -5.06
C VAL A 170 -20.17 -8.97 -4.20
N LEU A 171 -21.38 -9.09 -3.67
CA LEU A 171 -22.04 -8.06 -2.86
C LEU A 171 -21.40 -7.88 -1.48
N GLY A 172 -21.00 -8.97 -0.82
CA GLY A 172 -20.26 -8.93 0.44
C GLY A 172 -18.91 -8.24 0.29
N ARG A 173 -18.17 -8.59 -0.78
CA ARG A 173 -16.91 -7.94 -1.16
C ARG A 173 -17.08 -6.44 -1.36
N ALA A 174 -18.08 -6.05 -2.15
CA ALA A 174 -18.34 -4.64 -2.45
C ALA A 174 -18.68 -3.84 -1.19
N ARG A 175 -19.55 -4.36 -0.31
CA ARG A 175 -19.91 -3.68 0.96
C ARG A 175 -18.72 -3.48 1.88
N ARG A 176 -17.91 -4.52 2.09
CA ARG A 176 -16.71 -4.45 2.95
C ARG A 176 -15.70 -3.46 2.37
N TYR A 177 -15.45 -3.53 1.07
CA TYR A 177 -14.56 -2.61 0.39
C TYR A 177 -15.03 -1.15 0.51
N LEU A 178 -16.32 -0.87 0.26
CA LEU A 178 -16.87 0.48 0.39
C LEU A 178 -16.80 1.00 1.83
N GLY A 179 -17.04 0.15 2.82
CA GLY A 179 -16.84 0.50 4.24
C GLY A 179 -15.41 0.95 4.53
N ASN A 180 -14.43 0.19 4.02
CA ASN A 180 -13.02 0.50 4.18
C ASN A 180 -12.59 1.78 3.45
N VAL A 181 -13.16 2.07 2.28
CA VAL A 181 -12.87 3.33 1.56
C VAL A 181 -13.39 4.53 2.34
N VAL A 182 -14.61 4.45 2.89
CA VAL A 182 -15.20 5.54 3.66
C VAL A 182 -14.35 5.87 4.89
N THR A 183 -13.88 4.86 5.62
CA THR A 183 -13.03 5.06 6.81
C THR A 183 -11.65 5.62 6.49
N GLN A 184 -11.09 5.28 5.31
CA GLN A 184 -9.81 5.83 4.85
C GLN A 184 -9.90 7.33 4.52
N VAL A 185 -11.03 7.80 4.00
CA VAL A 185 -11.21 9.19 3.53
C VAL A 185 -11.80 10.11 4.61
N ALA A 186 -12.60 9.58 5.55
CA ALA A 186 -13.39 10.39 6.49
C ALA A 186 -12.66 10.83 7.78
N GLN A 187 -11.37 10.51 7.95
CA GLN A 187 -10.66 10.75 9.22
C GLN A 187 -9.52 11.75 9.05
N PRO A 188 -9.48 12.84 9.86
CA PRO A 188 -8.43 13.85 9.78
C PRO A 188 -7.04 13.30 10.16
N ILE A 189 -6.01 14.08 9.82
CA ILE A 189 -4.57 13.81 10.06
C ILE A 189 -4.25 13.62 11.54
#